data_AF-A0A528AIT3-F1
#
_entry.id   AF-A0A528AIT3-F1
#
_cell.length_a   1.000
_cell.length_b   1.000
_cell.length_c   1.000
_cell.angle_alpha   90.00
_cell.angle_beta   90.00
_cell.angle_gamma   90.00
#
_symmetry.space_group_name_H-M   'P 1'
#
loop_
_entity.id
_entity.type
_entity.pdbx_description
1 polymer ?
#
loop_
_entity_poly.entity_id
_entity_poly.type
_entity_poly.pdbx_seq_one_letter_code
_entity_poly.pdbx_strand_id
1 'polypeptide(L)'
;MQLSLDQATGLCRMAALGAGANEEAAQSLAASIVAAEAEGLSTVGLSHFIDYLEALEAGRIDGKAEPVITRPALAIYLSDARGGL
;
A
#
# COMPACT_ATOMS: atom_id res chain seq x y z
N MET A 1 17.12 14.43 8.64
CA MET A 1 17.37 13.02 8.97
C MET A 1 17.50 12.27 7.65
N GLN A 2 18.46 11.35 7.51
CA GLN A 2 18.61 10.50 6.33
C GLN A 2 18.35 9.05 6.74
N LEU A 3 17.58 8.33 5.92
CA LEU A 3 17.25 6.90 6.10
C LEU A 3 17.76 6.13 4.89
N SER A 4 18.19 4.89 5.09
CA SER A 4 18.33 3.95 3.97
C SER A 4 16.94 3.55 3.44
N LEU A 5 16.89 3.05 2.20
CA LEU A 5 15.63 2.55 1.62
C LEU A 5 15.04 1.40 2.45
N ASP A 6 15.89 0.52 2.99
CA ASP A 6 15.45 -0.57 3.86
C ASP A 6 14.86 -0.05 5.18
N GLN A 7 15.47 0.98 5.77
CA GLN A 7 14.94 1.61 6.98
C GLN A 7 13.59 2.29 6.70
N ALA A 8 13.48 3.02 5.59
CA ALA A 8 12.22 3.65 5.18
C ALA A 8 11.12 2.61 4.91
N THR A 9 11.45 1.53 4.21
CA THR A 9 10.52 0.43 3.90
C THR A 9 10.05 -0.26 5.17
N GLY A 10 10.97 -0.55 6.10
CA GLY A 10 10.65 -1.15 7.38
C GLY A 10 9.72 -0.28 8.23
N LEU A 11 9.98 1.02 8.29
CA LEU A 11 9.12 1.98 8.99
C LEU A 11 7.72 2.07 8.36
N CYS A 12 7.64 2.19 7.03
CA CYS A 12 6.36 2.25 6.33
C CYS A 12 5.55 0.96 6.53
N ARG A 13 6.19 -0.21 6.41
CA ARG A 13 5.53 -1.49 6.65
C ARG A 13 4.97 -1.58 8.07
N MET A 14 5.77 -1.25 9.08
CA MET A 14 5.31 -1.27 10.48
C MET A 14 4.15 -0.30 10.73
N ALA A 15 4.20 0.90 10.12
CA ALA A 15 3.11 1.87 10.22
C ALA A 15 1.82 1.37 9.57
N ALA A 16 1.89 0.77 8.38
CA ALA A 16 0.73 0.21 7.69
C ALA A 16 0.10 -0.96 8.46
N LEU A 17 0.93 -1.85 9.04
CA LEU A 17 0.45 -2.90 9.95
C LEU A 17 -0.26 -2.31 11.18
N GLY A 18 0.32 -1.27 11.77
CA GLY A 18 -0.27 -0.56 12.91
C GLY A 18 -1.61 0.10 12.57
N ALA A 19 -1.78 0.55 11.33
CA ALA A 19 -3.02 1.15 10.83
C ALA A 19 -4.10 0.12 10.41
N GLY A 20 -3.79 -1.18 10.43
CA GLY A 20 -4.77 -2.25 10.21
C GLY A 20 -4.59 -3.06 8.93
N ALA A 21 -3.54 -2.82 8.14
CA ALA A 21 -3.19 -3.66 7.01
C ALA A 21 -2.74 -5.07 7.43
N ASN A 22 -2.95 -6.06 6.57
CA ASN A 22 -2.27 -7.35 6.65
C ASN A 22 -0.82 -7.22 6.13
N GLU A 23 -0.07 -8.31 6.24
CA GLU A 23 1.35 -8.34 5.92
C GLU A 23 1.61 -8.08 4.43
N GLU A 24 0.81 -8.67 3.55
CA GLU A 24 0.93 -8.53 2.10
C GLU A 24 0.65 -7.10 1.64
N ALA A 25 -0.45 -6.50 2.11
CA ALA A 25 -0.81 -5.12 1.80
C ALA A 25 0.20 -4.13 2.37
N ALA A 26 0.67 -4.34 3.61
CA ALA A 26 1.69 -3.49 4.21
C ALA A 26 3.02 -3.54 3.45
N GLN A 27 3.44 -4.72 3.00
CA GLN A 27 4.64 -4.88 2.18
C GLN A 27 4.50 -4.21 0.82
N SER A 28 3.36 -4.41 0.13
CA SER A 28 3.07 -3.82 -1.18
C SER A 28 3.08 -2.29 -1.10
N LEU A 29 2.33 -1.72 -0.14
CA LEU A 29 2.22 -0.29 0.06
C LEU A 29 3.56 0.35 0.45
N ALA A 30 4.32 -0.27 1.36
CA ALA A 30 5.63 0.24 1.75
C ALA A 30 6.60 0.28 0.57
N ALA A 31 6.61 -0.76 -0.26
CA ALA A 31 7.46 -0.83 -1.44
C ALA A 31 7.12 0.27 -2.46
N SER A 32 5.83 0.48 -2.76
CA SER A 32 5.41 1.50 -3.73
C SER A 32 5.71 2.92 -3.25
N ILE A 33 5.45 3.21 -1.97
CA ILE A 33 5.69 4.52 -1.36
C ILE A 33 7.17 4.87 -1.35
N VAL A 34 8.03 3.94 -0.93
CA VAL A 34 9.47 4.18 -0.85
C VAL A 34 10.09 4.29 -2.24
N ALA A 35 9.62 3.50 -3.21
CA ALA A 35 10.06 3.62 -4.60
C ALA A 35 9.71 5.02 -5.17
N ALA A 36 8.47 5.47 -4.99
CA ALA A 36 8.05 6.80 -5.43
C ALA A 36 8.88 7.93 -4.79
N GLU A 37 9.14 7.85 -3.48
CA GLU A 37 9.99 8.81 -2.79
C GLU A 37 11.42 8.82 -3.34
N ALA A 38 12.00 7.64 -3.57
CA ALA A 38 13.36 7.49 -4.11
C ALA A 38 13.51 8.08 -5.52
N GLU A 39 12.43 8.06 -6.31
CA GLU A 39 12.36 8.68 -7.64
C GLU A 39 12.08 10.20 -7.60
N GLY A 40 11.91 10.78 -6.41
CA GLY A 40 11.59 12.20 -6.23
C GLY A 40 10.12 12.54 -6.48
N LEU A 41 9.23 11.55 -6.55
CA LEU A 41 7.78 11.71 -6.73
C LEU A 41 7.08 11.96 -5.39
N SER A 42 7.55 12.97 -4.64
CA SER A 42 7.16 13.21 -3.25
C SER A 42 5.64 13.39 -3.01
N THR A 43 4.88 13.82 -4.02
CA THR A 43 3.41 13.95 -3.95
C THR A 43 2.66 12.61 -3.85
N VAL A 44 3.32 11.50 -4.20
CA VAL A 44 2.80 10.13 -4.10
C VAL A 44 3.74 9.20 -3.30
N GLY A 45 4.81 9.76 -2.73
CA GLY A 45 5.75 9.09 -1.82
C GLY A 45 5.33 9.22 -0.36
N LEU A 46 6.29 9.49 0.53
CA LEU A 46 6.08 9.49 1.98
C LEU A 46 5.03 10.51 2.44
N SER A 47 4.89 11.62 1.73
CA SER A 47 3.88 12.64 2.02
C SER A 47 2.46 12.09 1.91
N HIS A 48 2.21 11.29 0.85
CA HIS A 48 0.90 10.70 0.58
C HIS A 48 0.64 9.43 1.41
N PHE A 49 1.71 8.79 1.91
CA PHE A 49 1.58 7.63 2.77
C PHE A 49 0.72 7.89 4.02
N ILE A 50 0.73 9.11 4.54
CA ILE A 50 -0.08 9.49 5.70
C ILE A 50 -1.59 9.36 5.38
N ASP A 51 -2.00 9.70 4.16
CA ASP A 51 -3.39 9.56 3.72
C ASP A 51 -3.82 8.09 3.67
N TYR A 52 -2.91 7.18 3.30
CA TYR A 52 -3.15 5.73 3.34
C TYR A 52 -3.32 5.22 4.76
N LEU A 53 -2.48 5.67 5.69
CA LEU A 53 -2.59 5.27 7.10
C LEU A 53 -3.94 5.73 7.68
N GLU A 54 -4.35 6.96 7.42
CA GLU A 54 -5.65 7.48 7.84
C GLU A 54 -6.80 6.69 7.19
N ALA A 55 -6.69 6.36 5.90
CA ALA A 55 -7.71 5.60 5.18
C ALA A 55 -7.86 4.17 5.70
N LEU A 56 -6.76 3.51 6.05
CA LEU A 56 -6.74 2.19 6.69
C LEU A 56 -7.39 2.27 8.08
N GLU A 57 -6.99 3.23 8.92
CA GLU A 57 -7.52 3.41 10.27
C GLU A 57 -9.02 3.73 10.25
N ALA A 58 -9.46 4.57 9.31
CA ALA A 58 -10.87 4.92 9.12
C ALA A 58 -11.70 3.81 8.45
N GLY A 59 -11.09 2.71 8.01
CA GLY A 59 -11.77 1.63 7.29
C GLY A 59 -12.25 2.01 5.87
N ARG A 60 -11.73 3.10 5.31
CA ARG A 60 -11.94 3.48 3.89
C ARG A 60 -11.19 2.54 2.95
N ILE A 61 -10.09 1.97 3.43
CA ILE A 61 -9.36 0.87 2.80
C ILE A 61 -9.51 -0.34 3.71
N ASP A 62 -10.01 -1.45 3.17
CA ASP A 62 -9.97 -2.74 3.86
C ASP A 62 -8.56 -3.33 3.71
N GLY A 63 -7.74 -3.10 4.73
CA GLY A 63 -6.36 -3.58 4.79
C GLY A 63 -6.22 -5.11 4.80
N LYS A 64 -7.32 -5.86 4.82
CA LYS A 64 -7.35 -7.33 4.81
C LYS A 64 -8.16 -7.89 3.65
N ALA A 65 -8.60 -7.04 2.72
CA ALA A 65 -9.35 -7.48 1.56
C ALA A 65 -8.52 -8.44 0.70
N GLU A 66 -9.14 -9.55 0.32
CA GLU A 66 -8.59 -10.45 -0.69
C GLU A 66 -9.26 -10.15 -2.03
N PRO A 67 -8.49 -9.75 -3.07
CA PRO A 67 -9.07 -9.43 -4.36
C PRO A 67 -9.69 -10.67 -5.00
N VAL A 68 -10.80 -10.50 -5.70
CA VAL A 68 -11.43 -11.56 -6.48
C VAL A 68 -11.01 -11.41 -7.93
N ILE A 69 -10.24 -12.40 -8.39
CA ILE A 69 -9.78 -12.46 -9.77
C ILE A 69 -10.69 -13.38 -10.58
N THR A 70 -11.23 -12.88 -11.67
CA THR A 70 -11.99 -13.65 -12.65
C THR A 70 -11.42 -13.48 -14.06
N ARG A 71 -11.78 -14.37 -14.98
CA ARG A 71 -11.33 -14.34 -16.38
C ARG A 71 -12.54 -14.39 -17.31
N PRO A 72 -13.22 -13.25 -17.55
CA PRO A 72 -14.44 -13.21 -18.36
C PRO A 72 -14.22 -13.51 -19.85
N ALA A 73 -12.98 -13.40 -20.34
CA ALA A 73 -12.61 -13.76 -21.71
C ALA A 73 -11.15 -14.26 -21.77
N LEU A 74 -10.76 -14.90 -22.87
CA LEU A 74 -9.44 -15.52 -23.01
C LEU A 74 -8.26 -14.55 -22.77
N ALA A 75 -8.39 -13.29 -23.13
CA ALA A 75 -7.33 -12.29 -22.96
C ALA A 75 -7.60 -11.28 -21.83
N ILE A 76 -8.62 -11.49 -20.99
CA ILE A 76 -9.07 -10.51 -20.00
C ILE A 76 -9.08 -11.12 -18.61
N TYR A 77 -8.37 -10.48 -17.67
CA TYR A 77 -8.52 -10.69 -16.24
C TYR A 77 -9.26 -9.50 -15.64
N LEU A 78 -10.23 -9.77 -14.76
CA LEU A 78 -10.90 -8.78 -13.94
C LEU A 78 -10.47 -8.99 -12.49
N SER A 79 -9.98 -7.93 -11.85
CA SER A 79 -9.68 -7.90 -10.42
C SER A 79 -10.67 -6.98 -9.71
N ASP A 80 -11.52 -7.54 -8.86
CA ASP A 80 -12.28 -6.77 -7.89
C ASP A 80 -11.45 -6.67 -6.61
N ALA A 81 -10.97 -5.47 -6.29
CA ALA A 81 -10.15 -5.21 -5.11
C ALA A 81 -10.92 -5.33 -3.79
N ARG A 82 -12.26 -5.39 -3.83
CA ARG A 82 -13.13 -5.51 -2.66
C ARG A 82 -12.89 -4.45 -1.57
N GLY A 83 -12.50 -3.25 -1.99
CA GLY A 83 -12.17 -2.13 -1.09
C GLY A 83 -10.75 -2.17 -0.50
N GLY A 84 -9.91 -3.11 -0.95
CA GLY A 84 -8.48 -3.13 -0.66
C GLY A 84 -7.67 -2.12 -1.49
N LEU A 85 -6.36 -2.18 -1.30
CA LEU A 85 -5.34 -1.34 -1.95
C LEU A 85 -4.51 -2.10 -2.99
#